data_AF-A0A350IGU9-F1
#
_entry.id   AF-A0A350IGU9-F1
#
_cell.length_a   1.000
_cell.length_b   1.000
_cell.length_c   1.000
_cell.angle_alpha   90.00
_cell.angle_beta   90.00
_cell.angle_gamma   90.00
#
_symmetry.space_group_name_H-M   'P 1'
#
loop_
_entity.id
_entity.type
_entity.pdbx_description
1 polymer ?
#
loop_
_entity_poly.entity_id
_entity_poly.type
_entity_poly.pdbx_seq_one_letter_code
_entity_poly.pdbx_strand_id
1 'polypeptide(L)'
;MACSSDNGKTGPDVKPVVPPVQKETGIEIGKVLPAWQKGEMDIHFINTTTGECAFLIMPDGTQMLIDAASSLISTNSNGSTTNTGIRSRWDPTKTGTRGSMLIANYLKKCMAWTGNGTIDYIVNTHLHNDHFGDCNSSLPVSGNSSTYRLNGIPEILDLFPVSKVVDRGWPSYDYPFDMQTLASNKAAVKNYVNAVKWHVENKGLKAELFKAGVTNQIVPRTSEYDVTVRNVAVNGEIWTGNGTDTKKTFPEKKDIVVANPAKIAGTDKCPAENICSCV
;
A
#
# COMPACT_ATOMS: atom_id res chain seq x y z
N MET A 1 -27.16 -11.99 -8.70
CA MET A 1 -28.19 -10.96 -8.40
C MET A 1 -28.10 -9.95 -9.52
N ALA A 2 -29.13 -9.87 -10.36
CA ALA A 2 -29.17 -8.99 -11.53
C ALA A 2 -29.34 -7.53 -11.08
N CYS A 3 -28.62 -6.61 -11.72
CA CYS A 3 -28.80 -5.18 -11.50
C CYS A 3 -30.18 -4.76 -12.05
N SER A 4 -31.09 -4.44 -11.13
CA SER A 4 -32.39 -3.85 -11.45
C SER A 4 -32.22 -2.38 -11.83
N SER A 5 -32.99 -2.00 -12.84
CA SER A 5 -33.14 -0.70 -13.49
C SER A 5 -33.31 0.50 -12.56
N ASP A 6 -32.62 1.58 -12.92
CA ASP A 6 -32.78 2.95 -12.43
C ASP A 6 -34.24 3.43 -12.54
N ASN A 7 -34.78 3.93 -11.42
CA ASN A 7 -35.98 4.75 -11.40
C ASN A 7 -35.57 6.21 -11.16
N GLY A 8 -35.95 7.06 -12.11
CA GLY A 8 -35.52 8.44 -12.23
C GLY A 8 -35.67 9.30 -10.97
N LYS A 9 -34.57 9.94 -10.59
CA LYS A 9 -34.52 11.23 -9.92
C LYS A 9 -33.39 12.03 -10.57
N THR A 10 -33.73 13.11 -11.27
CA THR A 10 -32.76 14.03 -11.85
C THR A 10 -32.06 14.79 -10.71
N GLY A 11 -30.89 14.30 -10.30
CA GLY A 11 -29.94 15.10 -9.53
C GLY A 11 -29.44 16.30 -10.36
N PRO A 12 -28.85 17.33 -9.74
CA PRO A 12 -28.27 18.43 -10.50
C PRO A 12 -27.22 17.90 -11.48
N ASP A 13 -27.38 18.23 -12.77
CA ASP A 13 -26.48 17.86 -13.86
C ASP A 13 -25.18 18.68 -13.75
N VAL A 14 -24.37 18.37 -12.73
CA VAL A 14 -23.00 18.89 -12.60
C VAL A 14 -22.12 18.01 -13.48
N LYS A 15 -22.16 18.23 -14.79
CA LYS A 15 -21.11 17.71 -15.66
C LYS A 15 -19.81 18.41 -15.29
N PRO A 16 -18.73 17.68 -15.00
CA PRO A 16 -17.42 18.30 -14.84
C PRO A 16 -17.14 19.14 -16.08
N VAL A 17 -16.90 20.44 -15.89
CA VAL A 17 -16.35 21.27 -16.95
C VAL A 17 -14.97 20.68 -17.24
N VAL A 18 -14.83 19.98 -18.35
CA VAL A 18 -13.53 19.50 -18.82
C VAL A 18 -12.71 20.76 -19.13
N PRO A 19 -11.64 21.04 -18.39
CA PRO A 19 -10.79 22.18 -18.69
C PRO A 19 -10.25 22.04 -20.13
N PRO A 20 -9.93 23.15 -20.82
CA PRO A 20 -9.24 23.06 -22.09
C PRO A 20 -7.99 22.21 -21.93
N VAL A 21 -7.78 21.26 -22.86
CA VAL A 21 -6.69 20.30 -22.89
C VAL A 21 -5.39 21.00 -22.49
N GLN A 22 -4.86 20.64 -21.32
CA GLN A 22 -3.53 21.07 -20.91
C GLN A 22 -2.53 20.59 -21.96
N LYS A 23 -1.58 21.48 -22.28
CA LYS A 23 -0.41 21.28 -23.15
C LYS A 23 0.06 19.82 -23.09
N GLU A 24 0.18 19.16 -24.24
CA GLU A 24 0.66 17.77 -24.36
C GLU A 24 1.85 17.56 -23.40
N THR A 25 1.70 16.63 -22.47
CA THR A 25 2.70 16.36 -21.41
C THR A 25 4.01 15.77 -21.94
N GLY A 26 4.21 15.72 -23.26
CA GLY A 26 5.37 15.09 -23.89
C GLY A 26 5.50 13.59 -23.60
N ILE A 27 4.47 12.95 -23.04
CA ILE A 27 4.46 11.53 -22.72
C ILE A 27 4.02 10.75 -23.95
N GLU A 28 4.96 10.01 -24.54
CA GLU A 28 4.72 9.14 -25.68
C GLU A 28 4.78 7.66 -25.26
N ILE A 29 3.81 6.86 -25.72
CA ILE A 29 3.77 5.42 -25.45
C ILE A 29 5.05 4.76 -25.96
N GLY A 30 5.69 3.95 -25.11
CA GLY A 30 6.91 3.23 -25.44
C GLY A 30 8.19 4.06 -25.36
N LYS A 31 8.11 5.35 -25.01
CA LYS A 31 9.28 6.19 -24.69
C LYS A 31 9.54 6.22 -23.19
N VAL A 32 10.75 6.68 -22.83
CA VAL A 32 11.10 6.93 -21.44
C VAL A 32 10.26 8.09 -20.93
N LEU A 33 9.63 7.93 -19.77
CA LEU A 33 8.92 9.02 -19.09
C LEU A 33 9.88 10.19 -18.84
N PRO A 34 9.44 11.45 -19.03
CA PRO A 34 10.19 12.62 -18.60
C PRO A 34 10.60 12.49 -17.13
N ALA A 35 11.78 13.02 -16.80
CA ALA A 35 12.22 13.08 -15.42
C ALA A 35 11.40 14.12 -14.65
N TRP A 36 10.97 13.78 -13.44
CA TRP A 36 10.35 14.71 -12.50
C TRP A 36 11.13 16.04 -12.42
N GLN A 37 10.43 17.16 -12.44
CA GLN A 37 11.02 18.48 -12.20
C GLN A 37 10.56 19.07 -10.87
N LYS A 38 11.44 19.85 -10.23
CA LYS A 38 11.11 20.53 -8.98
C LYS A 38 9.85 21.39 -9.12
N GLY A 39 8.90 21.22 -8.22
CA GLY A 39 7.59 21.87 -8.25
C GLY A 39 6.46 21.03 -8.84
N GLU A 40 6.76 19.88 -9.45
CA GLU A 40 5.76 18.97 -10.01
C GLU A 40 5.35 17.88 -9.02
N MET A 41 4.14 17.34 -9.20
CA MET A 41 3.66 16.17 -8.46
C MET A 41 3.59 14.99 -9.42
N ASP A 42 4.43 13.97 -9.17
CA ASP A 42 4.37 12.72 -9.92
C ASP A 42 3.67 11.64 -9.10
N ILE A 43 2.77 10.90 -9.74
CA ILE A 43 2.11 9.70 -9.19
C ILE A 43 2.29 8.56 -10.18
N HIS A 44 3.14 7.60 -9.84
CA HIS A 44 3.41 6.44 -10.66
C HIS A 44 2.68 5.21 -10.12
N PHE A 45 1.72 4.69 -10.89
CA PHE A 45 1.13 3.39 -10.63
C PHE A 45 1.98 2.31 -11.28
N ILE A 46 2.64 1.49 -10.46
CA ILE A 46 3.61 0.49 -10.92
C ILE A 46 2.93 -0.87 -10.86
N ASN A 47 2.72 -1.51 -12.01
CA ASN A 47 2.22 -2.86 -12.10
C ASN A 47 3.34 -3.80 -12.57
N THR A 48 3.70 -4.76 -11.73
CA THR A 48 4.77 -5.73 -12.02
C THR A 48 4.25 -7.06 -12.55
N THR A 49 2.95 -7.18 -12.81
CA THR A 49 2.17 -8.40 -13.11
C THR A 49 2.05 -9.39 -11.97
N THR A 50 2.93 -9.32 -10.97
CA THR A 50 2.86 -10.09 -9.72
C THR A 50 2.46 -9.21 -8.54
N GLY A 51 2.25 -7.92 -8.74
CA GLY A 51 1.85 -7.00 -7.69
C GLY A 51 1.85 -5.56 -8.19
N GLU A 52 1.30 -4.67 -7.37
CA GLU A 52 1.21 -3.26 -7.65
C GLU A 52 1.60 -2.39 -6.45
N CYS A 53 1.92 -1.14 -6.75
CA CYS A 53 2.09 -0.07 -5.79
C CYS A 53 1.85 1.29 -6.46
N ALA A 54 1.72 2.33 -5.64
CA ALA A 54 1.82 3.71 -6.09
C ALA A 54 3.08 4.35 -5.50
N PHE A 55 3.86 5.02 -6.34
CA PHE A 55 5.01 5.81 -5.91
C PHE A 55 4.78 7.29 -6.24
N LEU A 56 4.87 8.14 -5.23
CA LEU A 56 4.58 9.56 -5.32
C LEU A 56 5.87 10.34 -5.07
N ILE A 57 6.10 11.37 -5.89
CA ILE A 57 7.11 12.39 -5.68
C ILE A 57 6.41 13.73 -5.56
N MET A 58 6.47 14.33 -4.37
CA MET A 58 5.87 15.64 -4.10
C MET A 58 6.71 16.77 -4.71
N PRO A 59 6.13 17.98 -4.90
CA PRO A 59 6.81 19.15 -5.44
C PRO A 59 8.17 19.52 -4.83
N ASP A 60 8.40 19.19 -3.56
CA ASP A 60 9.66 19.43 -2.85
C ASP A 60 10.66 18.25 -2.90
N GLY A 61 10.32 17.19 -3.63
CA GLY A 61 11.10 15.95 -3.70
C GLY A 61 10.87 14.96 -2.56
N THR A 62 9.82 15.16 -1.74
CA THR A 62 9.37 14.14 -0.77
C THR A 62 8.86 12.91 -1.48
N GLN A 63 9.32 11.73 -1.07
CA GLN A 63 9.02 10.46 -1.74
C GLN A 63 8.16 9.56 -0.85
N MET A 64 7.03 9.12 -1.39
CA MET A 64 6.10 8.23 -0.69
C MET A 64 5.78 7.00 -1.52
N LEU A 65 5.90 5.82 -0.92
CA LEU A 65 5.49 4.55 -1.50
C LEU A 65 4.22 4.05 -0.78
N ILE A 66 3.14 3.86 -1.53
CA ILE A 66 1.91 3.25 -1.03
C ILE A 66 1.92 1.80 -1.51
N ASP A 67 2.02 0.89 -0.56
CA ASP A 67 2.16 -0.54 -0.75
C ASP A 67 3.40 -0.94 -1.58
N ALA A 68 3.74 -2.24 -1.59
CA ALA A 68 4.75 -2.82 -2.47
C ALA A 68 4.46 -4.32 -2.61
N ALA A 69 3.46 -4.66 -3.41
CA ALA A 69 3.03 -6.03 -3.53
C ALA A 69 3.99 -6.88 -4.36
N SER A 70 4.06 -8.17 -4.03
CA SER A 70 4.83 -9.16 -4.80
C SER A 70 4.27 -10.55 -4.51
N SER A 71 3.49 -11.07 -5.46
CA SER A 71 2.84 -12.38 -5.40
C SER A 71 3.79 -13.49 -5.82
N LEU A 72 3.62 -14.66 -5.21
CA LEU A 72 4.32 -15.90 -5.56
C LEU A 72 3.50 -16.78 -6.50
N ILE A 73 2.27 -16.37 -6.81
CA ILE A 73 1.40 -17.10 -7.73
C ILE A 73 1.89 -16.82 -9.14
N SER A 74 2.25 -17.89 -9.87
CA SER A 74 2.57 -17.77 -11.29
C SER A 74 1.35 -17.26 -12.05
N THR A 75 1.59 -16.28 -12.92
CA THR A 75 0.55 -15.79 -13.82
C THR A 75 0.12 -16.96 -14.72
N ASN A 76 -1.18 -17.09 -14.99
CA ASN A 76 -1.74 -18.14 -15.87
C ASN A 76 -1.75 -19.57 -15.30
N SER A 77 -1.60 -19.74 -13.99
CA SER A 77 -1.82 -21.04 -13.34
C SER A 77 -3.31 -21.45 -13.39
N ASN A 78 -3.59 -22.64 -13.92
CA ASN A 78 -4.95 -23.18 -14.14
C ASN A 78 -5.79 -23.38 -12.86
N GLY A 79 -5.24 -23.15 -11.67
CA GLY A 79 -5.91 -23.34 -10.38
C GLY A 79 -6.41 -22.07 -9.69
N SER A 80 -6.13 -20.87 -10.21
CA SER A 80 -6.55 -19.62 -9.58
C SER A 80 -7.64 -18.92 -10.39
N THR A 81 -8.88 -19.03 -9.92
CA THR A 81 -10.07 -18.44 -10.57
C THR A 81 -10.12 -16.91 -10.46
N THR A 82 -9.29 -16.29 -9.61
CA THR A 82 -9.18 -14.82 -9.48
C THR A 82 -8.26 -14.19 -10.53
N ASN A 83 -7.46 -15.00 -11.22
CA ASN A 83 -6.54 -14.56 -12.28
C ASN A 83 -7.07 -14.84 -13.70
N THR A 84 -8.37 -15.13 -13.82
CA THR A 84 -9.03 -15.63 -15.03
C THR A 84 -8.96 -14.68 -16.23
N GLY A 85 -8.67 -13.40 -16.04
CA GLY A 85 -8.52 -12.40 -17.11
C GLY A 85 -7.09 -12.15 -17.62
N ILE A 86 -6.05 -12.74 -17.02
CA ILE A 86 -4.64 -12.31 -17.24
C ILE A 86 -3.84 -13.31 -18.09
N ARG A 87 -4.51 -14.15 -18.90
CA ARG A 87 -3.95 -15.31 -19.65
C ARG A 87 -2.80 -15.03 -20.65
N SER A 88 -2.29 -13.80 -20.75
CA SER A 88 -1.22 -13.39 -21.69
C SER A 88 -0.20 -12.38 -21.15
N ARG A 89 -0.14 -12.09 -19.84
CA ARG A 89 0.87 -11.15 -19.31
C ARG A 89 2.25 -11.82 -19.19
N TRP A 90 3.30 -11.00 -19.33
CA TRP A 90 4.66 -11.35 -18.96
C TRP A 90 4.69 -11.81 -17.51
N ASP A 91 5.47 -12.85 -17.21
CA ASP A 91 5.55 -13.44 -15.88
C ASP A 91 6.99 -13.35 -15.34
N PRO A 92 7.30 -12.37 -14.47
CA PRO A 92 8.64 -12.23 -13.91
C PRO A 92 9.00 -13.40 -12.99
N THR A 93 8.04 -14.18 -12.49
CA THR A 93 8.34 -15.37 -11.67
C THR A 93 9.05 -16.45 -12.47
N LYS A 94 8.83 -16.52 -13.80
CA LYS A 94 9.52 -17.46 -14.69
C LYS A 94 11.03 -17.21 -14.79
N THR A 95 11.48 -15.99 -14.53
CA THR A 95 12.90 -15.63 -14.47
C THR A 95 13.42 -15.54 -13.04
N GLY A 96 12.65 -16.00 -12.05
CA GLY A 96 12.98 -15.90 -10.62
C GLY A 96 12.99 -14.45 -10.10
N THR A 97 12.43 -13.50 -10.85
CA THR A 97 12.39 -12.09 -10.48
C THR A 97 11.15 -11.81 -9.64
N ARG A 98 11.34 -11.33 -8.41
CA ARG A 98 10.25 -10.91 -7.53
C ARG A 98 9.71 -9.55 -7.99
N GLY A 99 8.40 -9.31 -7.82
CA GLY A 99 7.77 -8.03 -8.17
C GLY A 99 8.42 -6.85 -7.44
N SER A 100 8.77 -7.03 -6.17
CA SER A 100 9.49 -6.03 -5.38
C SER A 100 10.87 -5.64 -5.94
N MET A 101 11.58 -6.53 -6.65
CA MET A 101 12.84 -6.16 -7.33
C MET A 101 12.58 -5.23 -8.52
N LEU A 102 11.48 -5.44 -9.25
CA LEU A 102 11.09 -4.57 -10.36
C LEU A 102 10.65 -3.20 -9.85
N ILE A 103 9.86 -3.17 -8.77
CA ILE A 103 9.52 -1.93 -8.05
C ILE A 103 10.80 -1.22 -7.65
N ALA A 104 11.73 -1.88 -6.95
CA ALA A 104 12.98 -1.29 -6.52
C ALA A 104 13.82 -0.70 -7.67
N ASN A 105 13.91 -1.40 -8.79
CA ASN A 105 14.65 -0.89 -9.96
C ASN A 105 13.99 0.37 -10.54
N TYR A 106 12.67 0.41 -10.58
CA TYR A 106 11.92 1.60 -11.02
C TYR A 106 12.08 2.77 -10.04
N LEU A 107 11.98 2.51 -8.73
CA LEU A 107 12.20 3.52 -7.69
C LEU A 107 13.57 4.17 -7.81
N LYS A 108 14.65 3.36 -7.96
CA LYS A 108 16.02 3.89 -8.14
C LYS A 108 16.13 4.87 -9.31
N LYS A 109 15.42 4.61 -10.41
CA LYS A 109 15.40 5.53 -11.57
C LYS A 109 14.71 6.85 -11.21
N CYS A 110 13.58 6.79 -10.52
CA CYS A 110 12.82 7.98 -10.15
C CYS A 110 13.54 8.80 -9.07
N MET A 111 14.14 8.13 -8.08
CA MET A 111 14.94 8.75 -7.01
C MET A 111 16.19 9.46 -7.55
N ALA A 112 16.74 9.02 -8.69
CA ALA A 112 17.84 9.71 -9.34
C ALA A 112 17.44 11.11 -9.87
N TRP A 113 16.16 11.34 -10.20
CA TRP A 113 15.66 12.64 -10.64
C TRP A 113 15.58 13.65 -9.51
N THR A 114 15.22 13.19 -8.30
CA THR A 114 15.07 14.03 -7.12
C THR A 114 16.39 14.29 -6.39
N GLY A 115 17.38 13.42 -6.60
CA GLY A 115 18.61 13.38 -5.79
C GLY A 115 18.39 12.87 -4.36
N ASN A 116 17.16 12.48 -4.01
CA ASN A 116 16.80 11.93 -2.71
C ASN A 116 16.91 10.40 -2.74
N GLY A 117 17.93 9.85 -2.08
CA GLY A 117 18.17 8.41 -1.96
C GLY A 117 17.34 7.69 -0.88
N THR A 118 16.39 8.38 -0.24
CA THR A 118 15.57 7.85 0.87
C THR A 118 14.10 7.82 0.50
N ILE A 119 13.39 6.74 0.85
CA ILE A 119 11.93 6.73 0.83
C ILE A 119 11.47 7.41 2.12
N ASP A 120 10.88 8.60 2.02
CA ASP A 120 10.48 9.37 3.20
C ASP A 120 9.32 8.69 3.93
N TYR A 121 8.36 8.14 3.17
CA TYR A 121 7.19 7.48 3.73
C TYR A 121 6.87 6.19 2.98
N ILE A 122 6.60 5.11 3.73
CA ILE A 122 5.86 3.95 3.25
C ILE A 122 4.49 3.95 3.94
N VAL A 123 3.41 3.88 3.18
CA VAL A 123 2.08 3.61 3.70
C VAL A 123 1.71 2.19 3.30
N ASN A 124 1.59 1.29 4.28
CA ASN A 124 0.99 -0.01 4.03
C ASN A 124 -0.51 0.08 4.32
N THR A 125 -1.33 -0.03 3.28
CA THR A 125 -2.77 0.26 3.37
C THR A 125 -3.46 -0.77 4.26
N HIS A 126 -3.18 -2.06 4.07
CA HIS A 126 -3.71 -3.12 4.91
C HIS A 126 -2.89 -4.42 4.84
N LEU A 127 -3.32 -5.44 5.57
CA LEU A 127 -2.57 -6.67 5.79
C LEU A 127 -3.03 -7.81 4.87
N HIS A 128 -3.25 -7.53 3.59
CA HIS A 128 -3.27 -8.57 2.56
C HIS A 128 -1.96 -8.62 1.76
N ASN A 129 -1.61 -9.82 1.27
CA ASN A 129 -0.32 -10.10 0.64
C ASN A 129 -0.16 -9.38 -0.72
N ASP A 130 -1.25 -9.01 -1.37
CA ASP A 130 -1.29 -8.14 -2.55
C ASP A 130 -1.03 -6.66 -2.25
N HIS A 131 -0.67 -6.31 -1.01
CA HIS A 131 -0.25 -4.96 -0.61
C HIS A 131 1.20 -4.92 -0.11
N PHE A 132 1.58 -5.80 0.82
CA PHE A 132 2.93 -5.79 1.40
C PHE A 132 3.84 -6.93 0.93
N GLY A 133 3.32 -7.88 0.15
CA GLY A 133 4.03 -9.06 -0.35
C GLY A 133 3.71 -10.36 0.39
N ASP A 134 3.79 -11.46 -0.35
CA ASP A 134 3.58 -12.81 0.20
C ASP A 134 4.85 -13.35 0.91
N CYS A 135 4.72 -14.45 1.67
CA CYS A 135 5.85 -15.12 2.30
C CYS A 135 5.72 -16.65 2.31
N ASN A 136 6.76 -17.34 1.83
CA ASN A 136 6.93 -18.78 1.98
C ASN A 136 8.42 -19.15 2.16
N SER A 137 8.71 -20.45 2.31
CA SER A 137 10.07 -20.95 2.52
C SER A 137 11.00 -20.87 1.31
N SER A 138 10.49 -20.67 0.08
CA SER A 138 11.32 -20.56 -1.12
C SER A 138 11.93 -19.16 -1.31
N LEU A 139 11.41 -18.15 -0.61
CA LEU A 139 11.94 -16.80 -0.67
C LEU A 139 13.30 -16.67 0.01
N PRO A 140 14.20 -15.79 -0.47
CA PRO A 140 15.47 -15.54 0.19
C PRO A 140 15.25 -15.04 1.62
N VAL A 141 16.04 -15.52 2.57
CA VAL A 141 16.13 -14.90 3.91
C VAL A 141 16.93 -13.60 3.76
N SER A 142 16.57 -12.58 4.52
CA SER A 142 17.35 -11.33 4.52
C SER A 142 18.78 -11.57 4.99
N GLY A 143 19.73 -10.86 4.37
CA GLY A 143 21.11 -10.83 4.85
C GLY A 143 21.28 -10.03 6.15
N ASN A 144 20.29 -9.20 6.49
CA ASN A 144 20.27 -8.36 7.69
C ASN A 144 19.72 -9.11 8.92
N SER A 145 18.82 -10.07 8.72
CA SER A 145 18.17 -10.84 9.79
C SER A 145 17.63 -12.16 9.30
N SER A 146 17.71 -13.20 10.14
CA SER A 146 17.06 -14.49 9.89
C SER A 146 15.54 -14.48 10.17
N THR A 147 15.00 -13.39 10.71
CA THR A 147 13.60 -13.32 11.17
C THR A 147 12.60 -12.98 10.07
N TYR A 148 13.05 -12.56 8.89
CA TYR A 148 12.19 -12.25 7.74
C TYR A 148 12.85 -12.62 6.40
N ARG A 149 12.02 -12.69 5.37
CA ARG A 149 12.35 -13.05 4.00
C ARG A 149 12.05 -11.90 3.04
N LEU A 150 12.81 -11.87 1.94
CA LEU A 150 12.82 -10.81 0.95
C LEU A 150 11.72 -11.01 -0.08
N ASN A 151 10.64 -10.26 0.08
CA ASN A 151 9.58 -10.10 -0.90
C ASN A 151 8.68 -8.92 -0.48
N GLY A 152 8.19 -8.13 -1.44
CA GLY A 152 7.34 -6.97 -1.16
C GLY A 152 8.01 -5.89 -0.30
N ILE A 153 7.27 -5.28 0.64
CA ILE A 153 7.79 -4.24 1.55
C ILE A 153 9.04 -4.71 2.33
N PRO A 154 9.10 -5.94 2.89
CA PRO A 154 10.33 -6.46 3.49
C PRO A 154 11.58 -6.36 2.61
N GLU A 155 11.46 -6.56 1.29
CA GLU A 155 12.58 -6.40 0.37
C GLU A 155 12.88 -4.92 0.08
N ILE A 156 11.86 -4.06 0.02
CA ILE A 156 12.05 -2.62 -0.11
C ILE A 156 12.80 -2.05 1.11
N LEU A 157 12.44 -2.45 2.32
CA LEU A 157 13.11 -2.02 3.55
C LEU A 157 14.61 -2.41 3.55
N ASP A 158 14.94 -3.59 3.01
CA ASP A 158 16.33 -4.05 2.89
C ASP A 158 17.14 -3.29 1.84
N LEU A 159 16.48 -2.80 0.79
CA LEU A 159 17.12 -2.17 -0.37
C LEU A 159 17.26 -0.65 -0.25
N PHE A 160 16.46 0.01 0.60
CA PHE A 160 16.39 1.46 0.70
C PHE A 160 16.46 1.95 2.15
N PRO A 161 17.13 3.08 2.42
CA PRO A 161 16.83 3.87 3.61
C PRO A 161 15.36 4.30 3.57
N VAL A 162 14.66 4.09 4.68
CA VAL A 162 13.25 4.48 4.84
C VAL A 162 13.09 5.26 6.15
N SER A 163 12.51 6.46 6.05
CA SER A 163 12.37 7.32 7.23
C SER A 163 11.17 6.92 8.10
N LYS A 164 10.02 6.65 7.50
CA LYS A 164 8.80 6.27 8.22
C LYS A 164 7.95 5.23 7.49
N VAL A 165 7.45 4.24 8.22
CA VAL A 165 6.34 3.36 7.81
C VAL A 165 5.11 3.73 8.62
N VAL A 166 3.96 3.86 7.97
CA VAL A 166 2.67 4.07 8.62
C VAL A 166 1.71 2.98 8.15
N ASP A 167 1.07 2.28 9.09
CA ASP A 167 0.12 1.22 8.77
C ASP A 167 -1.00 1.12 9.81
N ARG A 168 -2.02 0.28 9.53
CA ARG A 168 -3.21 0.14 10.38
C ARG A 168 -3.01 -0.70 11.65
N GLY A 169 -1.83 -1.27 11.87
CA GLY A 169 -1.60 -2.32 12.87
C GLY A 169 -0.46 -2.07 13.85
N TRP A 170 0.46 -1.14 13.58
CA TRP A 170 1.60 -0.91 14.46
C TRP A 170 1.19 -0.49 15.89
N PRO A 171 1.84 -1.00 16.95
CA PRO A 171 2.84 -2.07 16.98
C PRO A 171 2.24 -3.47 17.26
N SER A 172 0.95 -3.54 17.60
CA SER A 172 0.32 -4.74 18.17
C SER A 172 -0.15 -5.73 17.10
N TYR A 173 -0.62 -5.23 15.96
CA TYR A 173 -1.19 -5.99 14.85
C TYR A 173 -2.32 -6.92 15.30
N ASP A 174 -3.16 -6.43 16.20
CA ASP A 174 -4.12 -7.23 16.97
C ASP A 174 -5.58 -6.80 16.79
N TYR A 175 -5.84 -5.88 15.85
CA TYR A 175 -7.17 -5.50 15.41
C TYR A 175 -7.46 -6.04 14.00
N PRO A 176 -8.62 -6.68 13.77
CA PRO A 176 -9.68 -6.96 14.75
C PRO A 176 -9.38 -8.11 15.71
N PHE A 177 -8.35 -8.91 15.42
CA PHE A 177 -7.82 -9.99 16.25
C PHE A 177 -6.31 -10.10 16.02
N ASP A 178 -5.62 -11.01 16.71
CA ASP A 178 -4.17 -11.24 16.51
C ASP A 178 -3.85 -11.70 15.08
N MET A 179 -3.47 -10.75 14.23
CA MET A 179 -3.21 -10.98 12.80
C MET A 179 -1.98 -11.86 12.58
N GLN A 180 -1.06 -11.92 13.55
CA GLN A 180 0.16 -12.71 13.43
C GLN A 180 -0.07 -14.19 13.71
N THR A 181 -1.12 -14.57 14.43
CA THR A 181 -1.38 -15.97 14.80
C THR A 181 -2.65 -16.53 14.15
N LEU A 182 -3.66 -15.68 13.96
CA LEU A 182 -5.00 -16.11 13.57
C LEU A 182 -5.32 -15.85 12.10
N ALA A 183 -4.73 -14.83 11.46
CA ALA A 183 -5.04 -14.51 10.07
C ALA A 183 -4.75 -15.68 9.11
N SER A 184 -5.54 -15.79 8.04
CA SER A 184 -5.35 -16.81 7.01
C SER A 184 -3.99 -16.69 6.32
N ASN A 185 -3.47 -15.46 6.17
CA ASN A 185 -2.16 -15.13 5.62
C ASN A 185 -1.10 -14.82 6.70
N LYS A 186 -1.26 -15.32 7.93
CA LYS A 186 -0.38 -15.04 9.08
C LYS A 186 1.13 -15.17 8.84
N ALA A 187 1.55 -16.04 7.93
CA ALA A 187 2.96 -16.18 7.56
C ALA A 187 3.50 -14.91 6.88
N ALA A 188 2.74 -14.33 5.96
CA ALA A 188 3.06 -13.07 5.31
C ALA A 188 3.00 -11.92 6.33
N VAL A 189 1.95 -11.83 7.15
CA VAL A 189 1.83 -10.80 8.20
C VAL A 189 3.02 -10.83 9.15
N LYS A 190 3.38 -12.01 9.68
CA LYS A 190 4.58 -12.18 10.53
C LYS A 190 5.86 -11.73 9.84
N ASN A 191 6.02 -12.03 8.56
CA ASN A 191 7.19 -11.63 7.79
C ASN A 191 7.31 -10.09 7.71
N TYR A 192 6.21 -9.42 7.38
CA TYR A 192 6.13 -7.96 7.36
C TYR A 192 6.43 -7.35 8.73
N VAL A 193 5.75 -7.83 9.78
CA VAL A 193 5.94 -7.31 11.15
C VAL A 193 7.39 -7.48 11.61
N ASN A 194 8.01 -8.64 11.34
CA ASN A 194 9.41 -8.88 11.68
C ASN A 194 10.36 -7.94 10.93
N ALA A 195 10.12 -7.69 9.64
CA ALA A 195 10.92 -6.76 8.85
C ALA A 195 10.81 -5.33 9.38
N VAL A 196 9.59 -4.84 9.65
CA VAL A 196 9.38 -3.49 10.21
C VAL A 196 10.06 -3.35 11.57
N LYS A 197 9.84 -4.29 12.49
CA LYS A 197 10.47 -4.27 13.83
C LYS A 197 11.98 -4.26 13.75
N TRP A 198 12.57 -5.13 12.92
CA TRP A 198 14.02 -5.18 12.75
C TRP A 198 14.56 -3.85 12.24
N HIS A 199 13.91 -3.21 11.26
CA HIS A 199 14.35 -1.92 10.73
C HIS A 199 14.17 -0.78 11.72
N VAL A 200 13.12 -0.82 12.56
CA VAL A 200 12.94 0.15 13.67
C VAL A 200 14.10 0.02 14.67
N GLU A 201 14.43 -1.22 15.06
CA GLU A 201 15.47 -1.50 16.06
C GLU A 201 16.89 -1.22 15.53
N ASN A 202 17.15 -1.45 14.24
CA ASN A 202 18.52 -1.53 13.71
C ASN A 202 18.86 -0.49 12.64
N LYS A 203 17.88 0.18 12.02
CA LYS A 203 18.09 1.07 10.87
C LYS A 203 17.51 2.48 11.04
N GLY A 204 16.97 2.79 12.22
CA GLY A 204 16.41 4.11 12.50
C GLY A 204 15.08 4.40 11.81
N LEU A 205 14.43 3.37 11.25
CA LEU A 205 13.07 3.47 10.73
C LEU A 205 12.12 3.90 11.85
N LYS A 206 11.23 4.86 11.58
CA LYS A 206 10.09 5.14 12.45
C LYS A 206 8.88 4.35 11.98
N ALA A 207 8.16 3.72 12.89
CA ALA A 207 6.88 3.09 12.58
C ALA A 207 5.77 3.72 13.41
N GLU A 208 4.64 4.02 12.77
CA GLU A 208 3.49 4.66 13.40
C GLU A 208 2.18 3.95 13.03
N LEU A 209 1.25 3.92 13.97
CA LEU A 209 -0.14 3.59 13.67
C LEU A 209 -0.75 4.72 12.83
N PHE A 210 -1.39 4.38 11.71
CA PHE A 210 -2.15 5.32 10.90
C PHE A 210 -3.34 5.87 11.72
N LYS A 211 -3.53 7.18 11.71
CA LYS A 211 -4.60 7.86 12.43
C LYS A 211 -5.46 8.63 11.43
N ALA A 212 -6.77 8.40 11.44
CA ALA A 212 -7.69 9.16 10.61
C ALA A 212 -7.76 10.63 11.08
N GLY A 213 -8.03 11.53 10.14
CA GLY A 213 -8.27 12.96 10.37
C GLY A 213 -7.03 13.83 10.52
N VAL A 214 -5.83 13.27 10.73
CA VAL A 214 -4.61 14.05 10.94
C VAL A 214 -3.89 14.42 9.64
N THR A 215 -3.05 15.46 9.70
CA THR A 215 -2.19 15.93 8.59
C THR A 215 -0.70 15.92 8.91
N ASN A 216 -0.32 15.41 10.08
CA ASN A 216 1.05 15.50 10.58
C ASN A 216 1.82 14.16 10.57
N GLN A 217 1.25 13.09 10.00
CA GLN A 217 1.95 11.82 9.85
C GLN A 217 2.82 11.77 8.59
N ILE A 218 2.36 12.40 7.51
CA ILE A 218 3.03 12.52 6.21
C ILE A 218 3.11 14.01 5.89
N VAL A 219 4.32 14.56 5.96
CA VAL A 219 4.58 16.00 5.78
C VAL A 219 5.69 16.17 4.75
N PRO A 220 5.54 17.10 3.78
CA PRO A 220 6.63 17.47 2.88
C PRO A 220 7.89 17.88 3.65
N ARG A 221 9.06 17.57 3.10
CA ARG A 221 10.39 17.92 3.62
C ARG A 221 10.61 19.42 3.71
N THR A 222 9.97 20.21 2.84
CA THR A 222 10.03 21.67 2.84
C THR A 222 8.63 22.27 2.79
N SER A 223 8.50 23.52 3.24
CA SER A 223 7.27 24.31 3.11
C SER A 223 7.28 25.21 1.88
N GLU A 224 8.11 24.90 0.86
CA GLU A 224 8.20 25.71 -0.37
C GLU A 224 6.91 25.62 -1.21
N TYR A 225 6.20 24.49 -1.10
CA TYR A 225 4.95 24.23 -1.81
C TYR A 225 3.83 23.94 -0.81
N ASP A 226 2.62 24.43 -1.13
CA ASP A 226 1.43 24.20 -0.32
C ASP A 226 0.84 22.81 -0.59
N VAL A 227 1.43 21.80 0.05
CA VAL A 227 0.98 20.40 -0.04
C VAL A 227 0.62 19.90 1.34
N THR A 228 -0.60 19.39 1.47
CA THR A 228 -1.10 18.74 2.69
C THR A 228 -1.58 17.33 2.36
N VAL A 229 -1.11 16.35 3.14
CA VAL A 229 -1.63 14.98 3.11
C VAL A 229 -2.58 14.81 4.29
N ARG A 230 -3.80 14.33 4.03
CA ARG A 230 -4.83 14.07 5.04
C ARG A 230 -5.12 12.59 5.07
N ASN A 231 -5.00 11.99 6.24
CA ASN A 231 -5.49 10.64 6.48
C ASN A 231 -7.01 10.68 6.62
N VAL A 232 -7.74 9.92 5.81
CA VAL A 232 -9.21 9.95 5.72
C VAL A 232 -9.83 8.84 6.56
N ALA A 233 -9.31 7.61 6.50
CA ALA A 233 -9.91 6.49 7.24
C ALA A 233 -8.92 5.38 7.60
N VAL A 234 -9.20 4.66 8.69
CA VAL A 234 -8.49 3.42 9.08
C VAL A 234 -9.30 2.65 10.11
N ASN A 235 -9.32 1.31 10.05
CA ASN A 235 -9.97 0.45 11.05
C ASN A 235 -11.42 0.87 11.41
N GLY A 236 -12.16 1.44 10.45
CA GLY A 236 -13.53 1.92 10.64
C GLY A 236 -13.65 3.30 11.33
N GLU A 237 -12.54 3.96 11.64
CA GLU A 237 -12.49 5.36 12.05
C GLU A 237 -12.37 6.26 10.81
N ILE A 238 -13.30 7.19 10.63
CA ILE A 238 -13.44 7.99 9.41
C ILE A 238 -13.43 9.48 9.77
N TRP A 239 -12.62 10.28 9.08
CA TRP A 239 -12.58 11.73 9.23
C TRP A 239 -13.93 12.37 8.86
N THR A 240 -14.37 13.32 9.68
CA THR A 240 -15.69 13.97 9.54
C THR A 240 -15.72 15.14 8.55
N GLY A 241 -14.55 15.59 8.07
CA GLY A 241 -14.42 16.83 7.30
C GLY A 241 -14.05 18.05 8.16
N ASN A 242 -14.14 17.95 9.49
CA ASN A 242 -13.89 19.07 10.41
C ASN A 242 -12.66 18.80 11.27
N GLY A 243 -11.70 19.73 11.29
CA GLY A 243 -10.51 19.64 12.12
C GLY A 243 -9.81 18.29 11.98
N THR A 244 -9.58 17.60 13.10
CA THR A 244 -9.11 16.21 13.17
C THR A 244 -10.19 15.25 13.66
N ASP A 245 -11.46 15.66 13.65
CA ASP A 245 -12.56 14.90 14.25
C ASP A 245 -12.90 13.68 13.41
N THR A 246 -13.16 12.56 14.08
CA THR A 246 -13.43 11.26 13.47
C THR A 246 -14.74 10.65 13.98
N LYS A 247 -15.25 9.66 13.24
CA LYS A 247 -16.38 8.82 13.62
C LYS A 247 -16.01 7.35 13.49
N LYS A 248 -16.23 6.56 14.55
CA LYS A 248 -16.10 5.11 14.52
C LYS A 248 -17.33 4.45 13.89
N THR A 249 -17.09 3.44 13.05
CA THR A 249 -18.12 2.65 12.36
C THR A 249 -17.97 1.15 12.59
N PHE A 250 -16.82 0.70 13.09
CA PHE A 250 -16.58 -0.70 13.45
C PHE A 250 -16.68 -0.94 14.97
N PRO A 251 -16.96 -2.18 15.40
CA PRO A 251 -16.95 -2.55 16.82
C PRO A 251 -15.56 -2.39 17.45
N GLU A 252 -15.52 -2.19 18.76
CA GLU A 252 -14.26 -2.26 19.48
C GLU A 252 -13.78 -3.71 19.59
N LYS A 253 -12.48 -3.93 19.71
CA LYS A 253 -11.88 -5.28 19.79
C LYS A 253 -12.57 -6.19 20.82
N LYS A 254 -12.97 -5.64 21.98
CA LYS A 254 -13.67 -6.38 23.05
C LYS A 254 -15.05 -6.91 22.65
N ASP A 255 -15.66 -6.32 21.61
CA ASP A 255 -17.01 -6.65 21.12
C ASP A 255 -16.96 -7.58 19.89
N ILE A 256 -15.75 -7.94 19.44
CA ILE A 256 -15.50 -8.84 18.32
C ILE A 256 -15.25 -10.25 18.86
N VAL A 257 -15.95 -11.24 18.30
CA VAL A 257 -15.79 -12.65 18.67
C VAL A 257 -15.37 -13.41 17.44
N VAL A 258 -14.09 -13.79 17.34
CA VAL A 258 -13.59 -14.57 16.21
C VAL A 258 -13.44 -16.03 16.62
N ALA A 259 -14.51 -16.81 16.44
CA ALA A 259 -14.49 -18.24 16.71
C ALA A 259 -13.64 -19.00 15.68
N ASN A 260 -13.66 -18.56 14.42
CA ASN A 260 -12.82 -19.11 13.36
C ASN A 260 -12.38 -17.99 12.39
N PRO A 261 -11.12 -17.52 12.47
CA PRO A 261 -10.61 -16.47 11.58
C PRO A 261 -10.60 -16.84 10.10
N ALA A 262 -10.60 -18.14 9.76
CA ALA A 262 -10.69 -18.62 8.39
C ALA A 262 -12.14 -18.64 7.85
N LYS A 263 -13.14 -18.45 8.72
CA LYS A 263 -14.57 -18.43 8.41
C LYS A 263 -15.28 -17.40 9.28
N ILE A 264 -15.00 -16.13 9.03
CA ILE A 264 -15.67 -15.02 9.70
C ILE A 264 -17.16 -15.07 9.32
N ALA A 265 -18.02 -15.35 10.30
CA ALA A 265 -19.46 -15.31 10.14
C ALA A 265 -19.97 -13.89 10.43
N GLY A 266 -21.15 -13.52 9.89
CA GLY A 266 -21.76 -12.21 10.17
C GLY A 266 -22.01 -11.96 11.67
N THR A 267 -22.18 -13.02 12.46
CA THR A 267 -22.34 -12.97 13.93
C THR A 267 -21.08 -12.58 14.68
N ASP A 268 -19.90 -12.72 14.06
CA ASP A 268 -18.60 -12.47 14.70
C ASP A 268 -18.33 -10.98 14.89
N LYS A 269 -19.11 -10.12 14.22
CA LYS A 269 -18.95 -8.66 14.15
C LYS A 269 -17.52 -8.23 13.76
N CYS A 270 -16.76 -9.13 13.16
CA CYS A 270 -15.39 -8.88 12.76
C CYS A 270 -15.38 -8.19 11.40
N PRO A 271 -14.79 -6.98 11.28
CA PRO A 271 -14.64 -6.34 9.99
C PRO A 271 -13.73 -7.20 9.10
N ALA A 272 -14.05 -7.24 7.80
CA ALA A 272 -13.18 -7.86 6.81
C ALA A 272 -11.91 -7.01 6.64
N GLU A 273 -10.81 -7.64 6.26
CA GLU A 273 -9.52 -6.96 6.17
C GLU A 273 -9.52 -5.76 5.21
N ASN A 274 -10.14 -5.89 4.03
CA ASN A 274 -10.19 -4.82 3.01
C ASN A 274 -10.86 -3.52 3.51
N ILE A 275 -11.75 -3.59 4.49
CA ILE A 275 -12.45 -2.40 4.99
C ILE A 275 -11.72 -1.76 6.18
N CYS A 276 -10.64 -2.37 6.66
CA CYS A 276 -9.77 -1.83 7.70
C CYS A 276 -8.66 -0.92 7.16
N SER A 277 -8.59 -0.72 5.84
CA SER A 277 -7.46 -0.07 5.17
C SER A 277 -7.23 1.38 5.59
N CYS A 278 -5.96 1.78 5.56
CA CYS A 278 -5.54 3.18 5.57
C CYS A 278 -5.97 3.83 4.25
N VAL A 279 -6.66 4.96 4.34
CA VAL A 279 -7.08 5.83 3.23
C VAL A 279 -6.67 7.25 3.53
#